data_AF-A0A6I1ZSW4-F1
#
_entry.id   AF-A0A6I1ZSW4-F1
#
_cell.length_a   1.000
_cell.length_b   1.000
_cell.length_c   1.000
_cell.angle_alpha   90.00
_cell.angle_beta   90.00
_cell.angle_gamma   90.00
#
_symmetry.space_group_name_H-M   'P 1'
#
loop_
_entity.id
_entity.type
_entity.pdbx_description
1 polymer ?
#
loop_
_entity_poly.entity_id
_entity_poly.type
_entity_poly.pdbx_seq_one_letter_code
_entity_poly.pdbx_strand_id
1 'polypeptide(L)'
;IGGALTGIVLALPLVVSAVKSMQMAAKTRTSLSQDEMPIRLLYIGVSLAAVLLMVIAYLSVEEMGLLRGTVMALLGTVWIWVAGVVLSECIGRTNWSPLSGMTLIAVTILIIISSGMGDKAAIISSIMVGAAACVAMAQATDLMMDLKTGYLVGAIPRRQQIAQFMGTWLGPILVMILIFVLHKAYTLGSERLPAPQGTVLASMISGILGGDVPVQKYLAGAGMGALLSASGVGGLGILVGLGFYLPFHIVLTYTIGTVLRLLSDWKLGKQWSEGVGVPVAAGLIVGEALVGVGFALYYVIAGAMGSA
;
A
#
# COMPACT_ATOMS: atom_id res chain seq x y z
N ILE A 1 2.38 -11.18 -6.64
CA ILE A 1 3.02 -10.28 -7.63
C ILE A 1 2.89 -10.83 -9.03
N GLY A 2 3.41 -12.03 -9.33
CA GLY A 2 3.17 -12.69 -10.63
C GLY A 2 1.75 -12.62 -11.14
N GLY A 3 0.79 -13.03 -10.30
CA GLY A 3 -0.63 -12.99 -10.67
C GLY A 3 -1.20 -11.58 -10.82
N ALA A 4 -0.70 -10.61 -10.06
CA ALA A 4 -1.13 -9.23 -10.20
C ALA A 4 -0.51 -8.57 -11.44
N LEU A 5 0.76 -8.86 -11.77
CA LEU A 5 1.42 -8.40 -12.99
C LEU A 5 0.81 -9.05 -14.23
N THR A 6 0.54 -10.36 -14.21
CA THR A 6 -0.19 -11.03 -15.29
C THR A 6 -1.61 -10.53 -15.39
N GLY A 7 -2.29 -10.27 -14.27
CA GLY A 7 -3.57 -9.57 -14.22
C GLY A 7 -3.51 -8.21 -14.91
N ILE A 8 -2.51 -7.39 -14.60
CA ILE A 8 -2.25 -6.09 -15.25
C ILE A 8 -1.93 -6.26 -16.73
N VAL A 9 -1.11 -7.24 -17.12
CA VAL A 9 -0.74 -7.47 -18.53
C VAL A 9 -1.96 -7.91 -19.34
N LEU A 10 -2.77 -8.83 -18.81
CA LEU A 10 -4.02 -9.28 -19.42
C LEU A 10 -5.06 -8.16 -19.44
N ALA A 11 -5.07 -7.31 -18.41
CA ALA A 11 -5.90 -6.12 -18.33
C ALA A 11 -5.30 -4.91 -19.05
N LEU A 12 -4.08 -4.97 -19.59
CA LEU A 12 -3.38 -3.83 -20.18
C LEU A 12 -4.17 -3.22 -21.33
N PRO A 13 -4.79 -4.00 -22.25
CA PRO A 13 -5.68 -3.45 -23.27
C PRO A 13 -6.89 -2.73 -22.65
N LEU A 14 -7.42 -3.24 -21.54
CA LEU A 14 -8.55 -2.67 -20.81
C LEU A 14 -8.15 -1.39 -20.05
N VAL A 15 -6.96 -1.35 -19.44
CA VAL A 15 -6.38 -0.17 -18.79
C VAL A 15 -6.12 0.92 -19.82
N VAL A 16 -5.51 0.58 -20.97
CA VAL A 16 -5.29 1.54 -22.07
C VAL A 16 -6.63 2.05 -22.61
N SER A 17 -7.62 1.18 -22.77
CA SER A 17 -8.98 1.57 -23.16
C SER A 17 -9.65 2.47 -22.13
N ALA A 18 -9.52 2.18 -20.84
CA ALA A 18 -10.06 2.97 -19.74
C ALA A 18 -9.40 4.36 -19.67
N VAL A 19 -8.07 4.43 -19.83
CA VAL A 19 -7.34 5.71 -19.89
C VAL A 19 -7.77 6.52 -21.11
N LYS A 20 -7.89 5.89 -22.28
CA LYS A 20 -8.39 6.57 -23.49
C LYS A 20 -9.83 7.04 -23.32
N SER A 21 -10.69 6.21 -22.74
CA SER A 21 -12.09 6.54 -22.45
C SER A 21 -12.20 7.71 -21.48
N MET A 22 -11.42 7.69 -20.39
CA MET A 22 -11.32 8.78 -19.42
C MET A 22 -10.82 10.08 -20.07
N GLN A 23 -9.81 10.01 -20.95
CA GLN A 23 -9.35 11.18 -21.71
C GLN A 23 -10.41 11.74 -22.66
N MET A 24 -11.20 10.85 -23.28
CA MET A 24 -12.31 11.25 -24.16
C MET A 24 -13.47 11.85 -23.35
N ALA A 25 -13.80 11.25 -22.20
CA ALA A 25 -14.80 11.79 -21.27
C ALA A 25 -14.38 13.17 -20.74
N ALA A 26 -13.10 13.38 -20.41
CA ALA A 26 -12.58 14.68 -20.00
C ALA A 26 -12.68 15.77 -21.10
N LYS A 27 -12.77 15.38 -22.37
CA LYS A 27 -13.05 16.31 -23.49
C LYS A 27 -14.54 16.60 -23.64
N THR A 28 -15.40 15.66 -23.26
CA THR A 28 -16.85 15.78 -23.32
C THR A 28 -17.38 16.40 -22.03
N ARG A 29 -17.64 17.71 -22.04
CA ARG A 29 -18.13 18.46 -20.86
C ARG A 29 -19.58 18.08 -20.50
N THR A 30 -19.78 17.01 -19.76
CA THR A 30 -21.05 16.65 -19.12
C THR A 30 -21.19 17.32 -17.74
N SER A 31 -22.38 17.31 -17.13
CA SER A 31 -22.56 17.82 -15.76
C SER A 31 -21.69 17.06 -14.73
N LEU A 32 -21.58 15.74 -14.87
CA LEU A 32 -20.73 14.87 -14.04
C LEU A 32 -19.23 15.17 -14.19
N SER A 33 -18.79 15.67 -15.35
CA SER A 33 -17.39 16.08 -15.56
C SER A 33 -16.97 17.26 -14.69
N GLN A 34 -17.90 18.04 -14.13
CA GLN A 34 -17.59 19.15 -13.22
C GLN A 34 -17.20 18.68 -11.80
N ASP A 35 -17.62 17.47 -11.44
CA ASP A 35 -17.41 16.86 -10.12
C ASP A 35 -16.06 16.12 -10.02
N GLU A 36 -15.38 15.91 -11.14
CA GLU A 36 -14.05 15.31 -11.21
C GLU A 36 -12.92 16.36 -11.21
N MET A 37 -11.72 15.95 -10.76
CA MET A 37 -10.53 16.79 -10.88
C MET A 37 -10.07 16.87 -12.35
N PRO A 38 -9.63 18.05 -12.81
CA PRO A 38 -9.22 18.22 -14.20
C PRO A 38 -7.99 17.35 -14.49
N ILE A 39 -8.00 16.63 -15.61
CA ILE A 39 -6.92 15.71 -15.98
C ILE A 39 -5.54 16.37 -16.11
N ARG A 40 -5.50 17.69 -16.36
CA ARG A 40 -4.25 18.48 -16.35
C ARG A 40 -3.59 18.50 -14.97
N LEU A 41 -4.37 18.57 -13.89
CA LEU A 41 -3.84 18.52 -12.52
C LEU A 41 -3.17 17.17 -12.24
N LEU A 42 -3.71 16.07 -12.77
CA LEU A 42 -3.09 14.75 -12.66
C LEU A 42 -1.70 14.73 -13.31
N TYR A 43 -1.59 15.20 -14.56
CA TYR A 43 -0.29 15.24 -15.25
C TYR A 43 0.72 16.13 -14.53
N ILE A 44 0.30 17.31 -14.07
CA ILE A 44 1.14 18.20 -13.27
C ILE A 44 1.59 17.51 -11.98
N GLY A 45 0.68 16.84 -11.28
CA GLY A 45 0.97 16.11 -10.04
C GLY A 45 1.98 14.98 -10.24
N VAL A 46 1.82 14.17 -11.29
CA VAL A 46 2.76 13.08 -11.62
C VAL A 46 4.14 13.65 -11.98
N SER A 47 4.20 14.71 -12.80
CA SER A 47 5.47 15.36 -13.15
C SER A 47 6.16 15.96 -11.92
N LEU A 48 5.42 16.66 -11.06
CA LEU A 48 5.95 17.24 -9.83
C LEU A 48 6.45 16.16 -8.85
N ALA A 49 5.70 15.07 -8.70
CA ALA A 49 6.10 13.95 -7.86
C ALA A 49 7.38 13.28 -8.38
N ALA A 50 7.51 13.08 -9.70
CA ALA A 50 8.73 12.53 -10.31
C ALA A 50 9.95 13.45 -10.10
N VAL A 51 9.77 14.76 -10.25
CA VAL A 51 10.82 15.75 -9.96
C VAL A 51 11.18 15.74 -8.48
N LEU A 52 10.19 15.67 -7.58
CA LEU A 52 10.44 15.59 -6.15
C LEU A 52 11.23 14.33 -5.78
N LEU A 53 10.89 13.17 -6.36
CA LEU A 53 11.67 11.94 -6.17
C LEU A 53 13.09 12.06 -6.71
N MET A 54 13.29 12.76 -7.83
CA MET A 54 14.63 13.05 -8.37
C MET A 54 15.44 13.93 -7.42
N VAL A 55 14.82 14.96 -6.84
CA VAL A 55 15.46 15.82 -5.85
C VAL A 55 15.81 15.03 -4.58
N ILE A 56 14.88 14.20 -4.08
CA ILE A 56 15.14 13.33 -2.92
C ILE A 56 16.30 12.36 -3.21
N ALA A 57 16.31 11.74 -4.39
CA ALA A 57 17.38 10.83 -4.79
C ALA A 57 18.73 11.56 -4.91
N TYR A 58 18.75 12.74 -5.55
CA TYR A 58 19.97 13.52 -5.74
C TYR A 58 20.55 14.06 -4.43
N LEU A 59 19.69 14.54 -3.52
CA LEU A 59 20.11 15.05 -2.22
C LEU A 59 20.38 13.93 -1.20
N SER A 60 20.15 12.68 -1.57
CA SER A 60 20.27 11.58 -0.63
C SER A 60 21.70 11.32 -0.18
N VAL A 61 22.62 11.31 -1.14
CA VAL A 61 24.02 10.90 -0.99
C VAL A 61 24.84 11.57 -2.10
N GLU A 62 26.05 12.04 -1.81
CA GLU A 62 26.88 12.79 -2.76
C GLU A 62 27.28 11.96 -3.99
N GLU A 63 27.50 10.66 -3.78
CA GLU A 63 27.93 9.67 -4.78
C GLU A 63 26.84 9.32 -5.81
N MET A 64 25.59 9.74 -5.58
CA MET A 64 24.46 9.44 -6.45
C MET A 64 24.64 10.05 -7.83
N GLY A 65 25.04 11.32 -7.89
CA GLY A 65 25.10 12.08 -9.13
C GLY A 65 23.72 12.25 -9.80
N LEU A 66 23.65 13.18 -10.75
CA LEU A 66 22.38 13.55 -11.38
C LEU A 66 21.78 12.42 -12.23
N LEU A 67 22.61 11.67 -12.94
CA LEU A 67 22.16 10.60 -13.84
C LEU A 67 21.49 9.46 -13.07
N ARG A 68 22.15 8.91 -12.03
CA ARG A 68 21.56 7.81 -11.25
C ARG A 68 20.36 8.30 -10.44
N GLY A 69 20.41 9.51 -9.89
CA GLY A 69 19.25 10.13 -9.23
C GLY A 69 18.02 10.23 -10.14
N THR A 70 18.23 10.63 -11.41
CA THR A 70 17.16 10.68 -12.42
C THR A 70 16.63 9.29 -12.75
N VAL A 71 17.50 8.32 -13.00
CA VAL A 71 17.10 6.92 -13.29
C VAL A 71 16.31 6.33 -12.11
N MET A 72 16.77 6.59 -10.88
CA MET A 72 16.11 6.15 -9.66
C MET A 72 14.71 6.75 -9.52
N ALA A 73 14.55 8.04 -9.80
CA ALA A 73 13.25 8.70 -9.74
C ALA A 73 12.27 8.21 -10.81
N LEU A 74 12.76 7.99 -12.04
CA LEU A 74 11.94 7.44 -13.12
C LEU A 74 11.47 6.02 -12.79
N LEU A 75 12.38 5.14 -12.36
CA LEU A 75 12.03 3.77 -11.98
C LEU A 75 11.16 3.73 -10.72
N GLY A 76 11.43 4.60 -9.74
CA GLY A 76 10.58 4.76 -8.55
C GLY A 76 9.17 5.21 -8.92
N THR A 77 9.02 6.17 -9.83
CA THR A 77 7.71 6.64 -10.32
C THR A 77 6.95 5.53 -11.05
N VAL A 78 7.63 4.80 -11.94
CA VAL A 78 7.06 3.64 -12.64
C VAL A 78 6.63 2.56 -11.64
N TRP A 79 7.46 2.29 -10.63
CA TRP A 79 7.15 1.32 -9.59
C TRP A 79 5.94 1.74 -8.76
N ILE A 80 5.85 2.99 -8.32
CA ILE A 80 4.68 3.52 -7.60
C ILE A 80 3.41 3.30 -8.41
N TRP A 81 3.44 3.54 -9.72
CA TRP A 81 2.28 3.31 -10.58
C TRP A 81 1.91 1.83 -10.67
N VAL A 82 2.86 0.95 -11.03
CA VAL A 82 2.62 -0.50 -11.14
C VAL A 82 2.11 -1.08 -9.83
N ALA A 83 2.82 -0.78 -8.74
CA ALA A 83 2.51 -1.32 -7.44
C ALA A 83 1.24 -0.71 -6.84
N GLY A 84 0.94 0.57 -7.10
CA GLY A 84 -0.33 1.20 -6.75
C GLY A 84 -1.53 0.50 -7.40
N VAL A 85 -1.42 0.12 -8.67
CA VAL A 85 -2.46 -0.68 -9.35
C VAL A 85 -2.59 -2.07 -8.72
N VAL A 86 -1.48 -2.76 -8.47
CA VAL A 86 -1.49 -4.07 -7.79
C VAL A 86 -2.15 -3.99 -6.41
N LEU A 87 -1.79 -2.99 -5.60
CA LEU A 87 -2.31 -2.79 -4.26
C LEU A 87 -3.81 -2.47 -4.29
N SER A 88 -4.23 -1.62 -5.23
CA SER A 88 -5.63 -1.29 -5.51
C SER A 88 -6.44 -2.53 -5.90
N GLU A 89 -5.89 -3.40 -6.76
CA GLU A 89 -6.54 -4.66 -7.14
C GLU A 89 -6.64 -5.64 -5.97
N CYS A 90 -5.60 -5.74 -5.15
CA CYS A 90 -5.58 -6.58 -3.95
C CYS A 90 -6.66 -6.12 -2.97
N ILE A 91 -6.63 -4.84 -2.58
CA ILE A 91 -7.61 -4.26 -1.66
C ILE A 91 -9.03 -4.36 -2.21
N GLY A 92 -9.23 -4.07 -3.50
CA GLY A 92 -10.54 -4.17 -4.14
C GLY A 92 -11.15 -5.57 -4.11
N ARG A 93 -10.32 -6.62 -4.08
CA ARG A 93 -10.77 -8.04 -4.04
C ARG A 93 -10.81 -8.65 -2.66
N THR A 94 -9.90 -8.29 -1.75
CA THR A 94 -9.72 -8.99 -0.47
C THR A 94 -9.79 -8.08 0.75
N ASN A 95 -9.85 -6.77 0.58
CA ASN A 95 -9.62 -5.77 1.62
C ASN A 95 -8.23 -5.87 2.29
N TRP A 96 -7.26 -6.56 1.67
CA TRP A 96 -5.88 -6.66 2.13
C TRP A 96 -4.91 -6.21 1.06
N SER A 97 -3.89 -5.45 1.46
CA SER A 97 -2.77 -5.06 0.61
C SER A 97 -1.45 -5.66 1.09
N PRO A 98 -0.63 -6.24 0.20
CA PRO A 98 0.71 -6.71 0.55
C PRO A 98 1.72 -5.55 0.53
N LEU A 99 1.39 -4.44 1.21
CA LEU A 99 2.13 -3.17 1.11
C LEU A 99 3.61 -3.31 1.52
N SER A 100 3.88 -4.06 2.59
CA SER A 100 5.26 -4.32 3.04
C SER A 100 6.07 -5.07 1.97
N GLY A 101 5.51 -6.12 1.37
CA GLY A 101 6.17 -6.86 0.28
C GLY A 101 6.44 -6.01 -0.96
N MET A 102 5.50 -5.14 -1.34
CA MET A 102 5.68 -4.23 -2.48
C MET A 102 6.75 -3.16 -2.21
N THR A 103 6.87 -2.72 -0.96
CA THR A 103 7.91 -1.78 -0.52
C THR A 103 9.29 -2.42 -0.54
N LEU A 104 9.41 -3.66 -0.06
CA LEU A 104 10.68 -4.39 -0.06
C LEU A 104 11.24 -4.59 -1.48
N ILE A 105 10.36 -4.85 -2.45
CA ILE A 105 10.77 -4.97 -3.85
C ILE A 105 11.13 -3.60 -4.44
N ALA A 106 10.42 -2.54 -4.05
CA ALA A 106 10.82 -1.17 -4.41
C ALA A 106 12.26 -0.93 -3.98
N VAL A 107 12.57 -1.15 -2.70
CA VAL A 107 13.93 -0.96 -2.16
C VAL A 107 14.94 -1.88 -2.85
N THR A 108 14.57 -3.11 -3.16
CA THR A 108 15.43 -4.06 -3.90
C THR A 108 15.81 -3.53 -5.29
N ILE A 109 14.83 -3.08 -6.07
CA ILE A 109 15.06 -2.49 -7.41
C ILE A 109 15.95 -1.24 -7.29
N LEU A 110 15.66 -0.39 -6.31
CA LEU A 110 16.39 0.84 -6.06
C LEU A 110 17.84 0.57 -5.63
N ILE A 111 18.09 -0.47 -4.84
CA ILE A 111 19.43 -0.87 -4.42
C ILE A 111 20.31 -1.26 -5.59
N ILE A 112 19.75 -2.00 -6.55
CA ILE A 112 20.50 -2.43 -7.74
C ILE A 112 20.97 -1.21 -8.54
N ILE A 113 20.16 -0.15 -8.63
CA ILE A 113 20.53 1.11 -9.31
C ILE A 113 21.65 1.84 -8.56
N SER A 114 21.60 1.80 -7.23
CA SER A 114 22.56 2.45 -6.34
C SER A 114 23.85 1.64 -6.12
N SER A 115 23.95 0.46 -6.74
CA SER A 115 25.12 -0.41 -6.62
C SER A 115 26.39 0.27 -7.16
N GLY A 116 27.53 -0.02 -6.52
CA GLY A 116 28.82 0.58 -6.87
C GLY A 116 29.10 1.96 -6.26
N MET A 117 28.22 2.48 -5.39
CA MET A 117 28.46 3.72 -4.61
C MET A 117 29.02 3.47 -3.21
N GLY A 118 29.23 2.20 -2.85
CA GLY A 118 29.50 1.76 -1.48
C GLY A 118 28.20 1.45 -0.73
N ASP A 119 28.27 0.45 0.15
CA ASP A 119 27.08 -0.15 0.77
C ASP A 119 26.24 0.88 1.54
N LYS A 120 26.88 1.77 2.31
CA LYS A 120 26.17 2.81 3.07
C LYS A 120 25.39 3.77 2.16
N ALA A 121 26.02 4.24 1.08
CA ALA A 121 25.40 5.15 0.13
C ALA A 121 24.20 4.49 -0.56
N ALA A 122 24.39 3.26 -1.03
CA ALA A 122 23.35 2.46 -1.67
C ALA A 122 22.12 2.25 -0.76
N ILE A 123 22.37 1.98 0.51
CA ILE A 123 21.33 1.80 1.53
C ILE A 123 20.55 3.09 1.76
N ILE A 124 21.24 4.20 2.02
CA ILE A 124 20.60 5.49 2.35
C ILE A 124 19.73 5.96 1.18
N SER A 125 20.27 5.99 -0.04
CA SER A 125 19.52 6.44 -1.22
C SER A 125 18.27 5.59 -1.47
N SER A 126 18.41 4.28 -1.35
CA SER A 126 17.34 3.33 -1.68
C SER A 126 16.23 3.27 -0.64
N ILE A 127 16.58 3.41 0.63
CA ILE A 127 15.59 3.51 1.71
C ILE A 127 14.82 4.82 1.60
N MET A 128 15.47 5.95 1.31
CA MET A 128 14.77 7.24 1.23
C MET A 128 13.75 7.29 0.09
N VAL A 129 14.15 6.89 -1.12
CA VAL A 129 13.21 6.82 -2.25
C VAL A 129 12.18 5.70 -2.05
N GLY A 130 12.59 4.56 -1.47
CA GLY A 130 11.68 3.45 -1.16
C GLY A 130 10.60 3.82 -0.13
N ALA A 131 10.95 4.62 0.88
CA ALA A 131 9.99 5.13 1.86
C ALA A 131 8.99 6.10 1.21
N ALA A 132 9.46 7.01 0.36
CA ALA A 132 8.57 7.89 -0.41
C ALA A 132 7.63 7.09 -1.32
N ALA A 133 8.14 6.06 -2.00
CA ALA A 133 7.34 5.16 -2.81
C ALA A 133 6.30 4.40 -1.99
N CYS A 134 6.68 3.87 -0.82
CA CYS A 134 5.79 3.19 0.12
C CYS A 134 4.57 4.05 0.48
N VAL A 135 4.82 5.29 0.93
CA VAL A 135 3.75 6.21 1.34
C VAL A 135 2.88 6.59 0.15
N ALA A 136 3.47 6.84 -1.03
CA ALA A 136 2.71 7.15 -2.25
C ALA A 136 1.78 5.99 -2.67
N MET A 137 2.29 4.76 -2.62
CA MET A 137 1.53 3.54 -2.92
C MET A 137 0.40 3.30 -1.91
N ALA A 138 0.66 3.52 -0.61
CA ALA A 138 -0.35 3.44 0.45
C ALA A 138 -1.49 4.41 0.18
N GLN A 139 -1.15 5.69 -0.02
CA GLN A 139 -2.12 6.77 -0.28
C GLN A 139 -2.95 6.54 -1.54
N ALA A 140 -2.35 6.04 -2.61
CA ALA A 140 -3.09 5.69 -3.82
C ALA A 140 -4.16 4.63 -3.55
N THR A 141 -3.85 3.67 -2.69
CA THR A 141 -4.77 2.56 -2.37
C THR A 141 -5.88 2.99 -1.42
N ASP A 142 -5.55 3.79 -0.41
CA ASP A 142 -6.53 4.39 0.51
C ASP A 142 -7.50 5.31 -0.25
N LEU A 143 -6.96 6.15 -1.14
CA LEU A 143 -7.76 7.03 -1.98
C LEU A 143 -8.77 6.26 -2.84
N MET A 144 -8.40 5.09 -3.37
CA MET A 144 -9.33 4.25 -4.12
C MET A 144 -10.53 3.79 -3.26
N MET A 145 -10.27 3.35 -2.02
CA MET A 145 -11.33 2.92 -1.10
C MET A 145 -12.23 4.09 -0.73
N ASP A 146 -11.62 5.23 -0.45
CA ASP A 146 -12.34 6.44 -0.09
C ASP A 146 -13.22 6.95 -1.23
N LEU A 147 -12.72 7.00 -2.46
CA LEU A 147 -13.53 7.40 -3.63
C LEU A 147 -14.69 6.44 -3.87
N LYS A 148 -14.51 5.14 -3.61
CA LYS A 148 -15.58 4.14 -3.69
C LYS A 148 -16.64 4.39 -2.62
N THR A 149 -16.26 4.57 -1.35
CA THR A 149 -17.22 4.84 -0.28
C THR A 149 -17.93 6.18 -0.48
N GLY A 150 -17.20 7.20 -0.90
CA GLY A 150 -17.71 8.51 -1.29
C GLY A 150 -18.75 8.42 -2.40
N TYR A 151 -18.46 7.67 -3.46
CA TYR A 151 -19.41 7.40 -4.54
C TYR A 151 -20.70 6.75 -4.03
N LEU A 152 -20.61 5.75 -3.15
CA LEU A 152 -21.76 5.03 -2.59
C LEU A 152 -22.69 5.92 -1.74
N VAL A 153 -22.13 6.96 -1.10
CA VAL A 153 -22.90 7.92 -0.29
C VAL A 153 -23.25 9.21 -1.03
N GLY A 154 -22.94 9.30 -2.34
CA GLY A 154 -23.25 10.46 -3.17
C GLY A 154 -22.34 11.68 -2.94
N ALA A 155 -21.12 11.47 -2.42
CA ALA A 155 -20.13 12.53 -2.25
C ALA A 155 -19.53 12.98 -3.60
N ILE A 156 -19.10 14.24 -3.67
CA ILE A 156 -18.43 14.83 -4.84
C ILE A 156 -16.93 14.47 -4.80
N PRO A 157 -16.40 13.68 -5.75
CA PRO A 157 -15.01 13.19 -5.74
C PRO A 157 -13.97 14.30 -5.62
N ARG A 158 -14.16 15.41 -6.33
CA ARG A 158 -13.25 16.57 -6.26
C ARG A 158 -13.13 17.16 -4.87
N ARG A 159 -14.23 17.28 -4.12
CA ARG A 159 -14.21 17.81 -2.75
C ARG A 159 -13.49 16.85 -1.80
N GLN A 160 -13.71 15.56 -1.99
CA GLN A 160 -13.07 14.50 -1.23
C GLN A 160 -11.54 14.49 -1.42
N GLN A 161 -11.09 14.54 -2.67
CA GLN A 161 -9.66 14.59 -3.00
C GLN A 161 -8.96 15.83 -2.44
N ILE A 162 -9.61 17.01 -2.51
CA ILE A 162 -9.07 18.25 -1.93
C ILE A 162 -8.96 18.11 -0.40
N ALA A 163 -10.02 17.62 0.26
CA ALA A 163 -10.02 17.43 1.71
C ALA A 163 -8.93 16.46 2.18
N GLN A 164 -8.76 15.32 1.48
CA GLN A 164 -7.70 14.36 1.76
C GLN A 164 -6.32 14.95 1.54
N PHE A 165 -6.10 15.66 0.43
CA PHE A 165 -4.82 16.30 0.15
C PHE A 165 -4.45 17.33 1.22
N MET A 166 -5.43 18.09 1.72
CA MET A 166 -5.20 19.04 2.82
C MET A 166 -4.99 18.34 4.17
N GLY A 167 -5.70 17.23 4.43
CA GLY A 167 -5.63 16.50 5.70
C GLY A 167 -4.42 15.58 5.84
N THR A 168 -3.87 15.07 4.73
CA THR A 168 -2.85 14.01 4.77
C THR A 168 -1.56 14.42 5.46
N TRP A 169 -1.28 15.73 5.57
CA TRP A 169 -0.06 16.26 6.19
C TRP A 169 -0.04 16.08 7.71
N LEU A 170 -1.20 16.03 8.35
CA LEU A 170 -1.29 15.90 9.81
C LEU A 170 -0.73 14.55 10.29
N GLY A 171 -1.00 13.47 9.55
CA GLY A 171 -0.57 12.11 9.88
C GLY A 171 0.95 12.00 10.05
N PRO A 172 1.75 12.29 9.01
CA PRO A 172 3.21 12.27 9.11
C PRO A 172 3.75 13.17 10.21
N ILE A 173 3.21 14.38 10.40
CA ILE A 173 3.67 15.29 11.46
C ILE A 173 3.49 14.66 12.85
N LEU A 174 2.29 14.16 13.14
CA LEU A 174 1.99 13.54 14.43
C LEU A 174 2.80 12.26 14.66
N VAL A 175 2.90 11.39 13.64
CA VAL A 175 3.64 10.14 13.73
C VAL A 175 5.14 10.40 13.90
N MET A 176 5.72 11.39 13.22
CA MET A 176 7.13 11.74 13.40
C MET A 176 7.40 12.24 14.82
N ILE A 177 6.56 13.12 15.37
CA ILE A 177 6.67 13.57 16.77
C ILE A 177 6.63 12.36 17.71
N LEU A 178 5.65 11.47 17.53
CA LEU A 178 5.51 10.27 18.36
C LEU A 178 6.74 9.37 18.27
N ILE A 179 7.28 9.11 17.07
CA ILE A 179 8.49 8.29 16.89
C ILE A 179 9.68 8.91 17.60
N PHE A 180 9.87 10.24 17.55
CA PHE A 180 10.95 10.90 18.28
C PHE A 180 10.80 10.77 19.80
N VAL A 181 9.59 10.93 20.32
CA VAL A 181 9.29 10.74 21.75
C VAL A 181 9.59 9.30 22.17
N LEU A 182 9.10 8.33 21.43
CA LEU A 182 9.32 6.90 21.72
C LEU A 182 10.80 6.51 21.59
N HIS A 183 11.51 7.05 20.60
CA HIS A 183 12.94 6.81 20.44
C HIS A 183 13.73 7.37 21.63
N LYS A 184 13.40 8.54 22.16
CA LYS A 184 14.04 9.08 23.37
C LYS A 184 13.74 8.25 24.62
N ALA A 185 12.53 7.69 24.73
CA ALA A 185 12.10 6.94 25.91
C ALA A 185 12.62 5.49 25.95
N TYR A 186 12.63 4.80 24.80
CA TYR A 186 12.89 3.36 24.73
C TYR A 186 14.00 2.96 23.75
N THR A 187 14.50 3.89 22.93
CA THR A 187 15.41 3.65 21.80
C THR A 187 14.80 2.73 20.75
N LEU A 188 14.62 3.27 19.54
CA LEU A 188 14.09 2.49 18.40
C LEU A 188 15.01 1.30 18.09
N GLY A 189 14.44 0.09 18.00
CA GLY A 189 15.16 -1.16 17.78
C GLY A 189 15.53 -1.91 19.07
N SER A 190 15.20 -1.39 20.26
CA SER A 190 15.40 -2.10 21.52
C SER A 190 14.33 -3.19 21.74
N GLU A 191 14.48 -4.01 22.78
CA GLU A 191 13.45 -4.99 23.17
C GLU A 191 12.11 -4.34 23.55
N ARG A 192 12.16 -3.10 24.06
CA ARG A 192 10.95 -2.34 24.45
C ARG A 192 10.31 -1.61 23.28
N LEU A 193 11.06 -1.34 22.21
CA LEU A 193 10.57 -0.72 20.99
C LEU A 193 11.18 -1.41 19.75
N PRO A 194 10.81 -2.69 19.49
CA PRO A 194 11.40 -3.45 18.41
C PRO A 194 10.98 -2.87 17.05
N ALA A 195 11.90 -2.91 16.08
CA ALA A 195 11.68 -2.45 14.71
C ALA A 195 11.70 -3.62 13.72
N PRO A 196 10.76 -4.58 13.80
CA PRO A 196 10.81 -5.83 13.03
C PRO A 196 10.86 -5.59 11.52
N GLN A 197 10.16 -4.55 11.02
CA GLN A 197 10.20 -4.22 9.59
C GLN A 197 11.53 -3.63 9.16
N GLY A 198 12.20 -2.88 10.04
CA GLY A 198 13.58 -2.45 9.81
C GLY A 198 14.54 -3.64 9.71
N THR A 199 14.36 -4.65 10.56
CA THR A 199 15.16 -5.89 10.54
C THR A 199 14.96 -6.68 9.25
N VAL A 200 13.71 -6.84 8.78
CA VAL A 200 13.42 -7.53 7.50
C VAL A 200 14.00 -6.76 6.32
N LEU A 201 13.90 -5.42 6.34
CA LEU A 201 14.49 -4.58 5.31
C LEU A 201 16.02 -4.74 5.30
N ALA A 202 16.66 -4.65 6.47
CA ALA A 202 18.11 -4.82 6.60
C ALA A 202 18.58 -6.19 6.11
N SER A 203 17.88 -7.27 6.43
CA SER A 203 18.26 -8.62 5.98
C SER A 203 18.14 -8.78 4.47
N MET A 204 17.09 -8.23 3.85
CA MET A 204 16.97 -8.23 2.38
C MET A 204 18.08 -7.43 1.71
N ILE A 205 18.36 -6.23 2.20
CA ILE A 205 19.42 -5.36 1.70
C ILE A 205 20.77 -6.06 1.76
N SER A 206 21.13 -6.63 2.91
CA SER A 206 22.38 -7.37 3.10
C SER A 206 22.47 -8.59 2.19
N GLY A 207 21.36 -9.31 1.99
CA GLY A 207 21.30 -10.42 1.03
C GLY A 207 21.58 -9.97 -0.40
N ILE A 208 21.03 -8.83 -0.83
CA ILE A 208 21.24 -8.29 -2.17
C ILE A 208 22.68 -7.83 -2.39
N LEU A 209 23.23 -7.07 -1.44
CA LEU A 209 24.62 -6.59 -1.53
C LEU A 209 25.63 -7.75 -1.44
N GLY A 210 25.30 -8.81 -0.69
CA GLY A 210 26.07 -10.05 -0.61
C GLY A 210 25.93 -10.99 -1.81
N GLY A 211 25.11 -10.65 -2.81
CA GLY A 211 24.88 -11.46 -4.01
C GLY A 211 23.93 -12.65 -3.83
N ASP A 212 23.33 -12.83 -2.65
CA ASP A 212 22.35 -13.88 -2.35
C ASP A 212 20.92 -13.39 -2.63
N VAL A 213 20.70 -12.88 -3.85
CA VAL A 213 19.34 -12.48 -4.27
C VAL A 213 18.54 -13.75 -4.56
N PRO A 214 17.38 -13.99 -3.92
CA PRO A 214 16.58 -15.18 -4.15
C PRO A 214 15.76 -15.08 -5.45
N VAL A 215 16.44 -14.82 -6.59
CA VAL A 215 15.83 -14.62 -7.91
C VAL A 215 14.94 -15.79 -8.30
N GLN A 216 15.38 -17.01 -8.00
CA GLN A 216 14.61 -18.24 -8.25
C GLN A 216 13.24 -18.21 -7.56
N LYS A 217 13.16 -17.70 -6.32
CA LYS A 217 11.90 -17.60 -5.57
C LYS A 217 10.98 -16.54 -6.18
N TYR A 218 11.54 -15.40 -6.58
CA TYR A 218 10.78 -14.35 -7.27
C TYR A 218 10.22 -14.84 -8.62
N LEU A 219 11.04 -15.53 -9.42
CA LEU A 219 10.62 -16.09 -10.70
C LEU A 219 9.59 -17.21 -10.54
N ALA A 220 9.78 -18.11 -9.57
CA ALA A 220 8.81 -19.17 -9.29
C ALA A 220 7.46 -18.59 -8.83
N GLY A 221 7.47 -17.63 -7.91
CA GLY A 221 6.25 -16.93 -7.47
C GLY A 221 5.62 -16.11 -8.60
N ALA A 222 6.43 -15.52 -9.48
CA ALA A 222 5.96 -14.82 -10.66
C ALA A 222 5.24 -15.79 -11.62
N GLY A 223 5.87 -16.92 -11.94
CA GLY A 223 5.34 -17.95 -12.83
C GLY A 223 4.08 -18.61 -12.28
N MET A 224 4.08 -19.04 -11.01
CA MET A 224 2.89 -19.63 -10.38
C MET A 224 1.72 -18.65 -10.35
N GLY A 225 1.97 -17.39 -9.97
CA GLY A 225 0.93 -16.37 -9.97
C GLY A 225 0.37 -16.11 -11.37
N ALA A 226 1.23 -16.12 -12.39
CA ALA A 226 0.83 -15.98 -13.79
C ALA A 226 -0.05 -17.14 -14.24
N LEU A 227 0.37 -18.39 -13.98
CA LEU A 227 -0.40 -19.60 -14.30
C LEU A 227 -1.78 -19.59 -13.63
N LEU A 228 -1.84 -19.24 -12.34
CA LEU A 228 -3.10 -19.13 -11.62
C LEU A 228 -4.02 -18.04 -12.19
N SER A 229 -3.45 -16.94 -12.67
CA SER A 229 -4.22 -15.84 -13.26
C SER A 229 -4.65 -16.14 -14.70
N ALA A 230 -3.89 -16.97 -15.42
CA ALA A 230 -4.22 -17.48 -16.74
C ALA A 230 -5.30 -18.58 -16.72
N SER A 231 -5.68 -19.09 -15.54
CA SER A 231 -6.73 -20.11 -15.39
C SER A 231 -8.14 -19.65 -15.81
N GLY A 232 -8.33 -18.35 -16.08
CA GLY A 232 -9.64 -17.75 -16.40
C GLY A 232 -10.47 -17.40 -15.16
N VAL A 233 -10.07 -17.84 -13.97
CA VAL A 233 -10.70 -17.44 -12.71
C VAL A 233 -10.17 -16.08 -12.28
N GLY A 234 -11.01 -15.05 -12.40
CA GLY A 234 -10.64 -13.66 -12.11
C GLY A 234 -10.06 -13.49 -10.70
N GLY A 235 -8.82 -12.99 -10.62
CA GLY A 235 -8.16 -12.68 -9.35
C GLY A 235 -7.59 -13.88 -8.58
N LEU A 236 -7.65 -15.11 -9.11
CA LEU A 236 -7.22 -16.32 -8.38
C LEU A 236 -5.75 -16.25 -7.93
N GLY A 237 -4.83 -15.80 -8.80
CA GLY A 237 -3.42 -15.65 -8.44
C GLY A 237 -3.17 -14.63 -7.33
N ILE A 238 -4.03 -13.62 -7.19
CA ILE A 238 -3.98 -12.63 -6.11
C ILE A 238 -4.49 -13.25 -4.81
N LEU A 239 -5.64 -13.95 -4.85
CA LEU A 239 -6.23 -14.60 -3.69
C LEU A 239 -5.29 -15.62 -3.06
N VAL A 240 -4.74 -16.52 -3.89
CA VAL A 240 -3.79 -17.54 -3.43
C VAL A 240 -2.51 -16.88 -2.90
N GLY A 241 -1.95 -15.91 -3.64
CA GLY A 241 -0.74 -15.21 -3.23
C GLY A 241 -0.88 -14.46 -1.89
N LEU A 242 -2.03 -13.81 -1.66
CA LEU A 242 -2.32 -13.15 -0.38
C LEU A 242 -2.56 -14.14 0.75
N GLY A 243 -3.20 -15.28 0.47
CA GLY A 243 -3.36 -16.35 1.44
C GLY A 243 -2.04 -16.86 2.00
N PHE A 244 -1.00 -16.98 1.16
CA PHE A 244 0.35 -17.34 1.61
C PHE A 244 1.14 -16.19 2.26
N TYR A 245 0.73 -14.94 2.03
CA TYR A 245 1.36 -13.76 2.63
C TYR A 245 0.90 -13.54 4.07
N LEU A 246 -0.37 -13.83 4.38
CA LEU A 246 -0.96 -13.57 5.68
C LEU A 246 -0.58 -14.65 6.71
N PRO A 247 -0.44 -14.29 7.99
CA PRO A 247 -0.25 -15.26 9.06
C PRO A 247 -1.39 -16.30 9.07
N PHE A 248 -1.06 -17.56 9.35
CA PHE A 248 -2.02 -18.66 9.34
C PHE A 248 -3.26 -18.38 10.21
N HIS A 249 -3.08 -17.76 11.38
CA HIS A 249 -4.20 -17.43 12.26
C HIS A 249 -5.18 -16.43 11.62
N ILE A 250 -4.69 -15.46 10.82
CA ILE A 250 -5.56 -14.52 10.08
C ILE A 250 -6.29 -15.25 8.96
N VAL A 251 -5.59 -16.09 8.20
CA VAL A 251 -6.21 -16.87 7.12
C VAL A 251 -7.28 -17.81 7.67
N LEU A 252 -7.02 -18.45 8.81
CA LEU A 252 -7.94 -19.36 9.48
C LEU A 252 -9.19 -18.63 9.98
N THR A 253 -9.05 -17.47 10.64
CA THR A 253 -10.21 -16.70 11.13
C THR A 253 -11.07 -16.18 9.97
N TYR A 254 -10.45 -15.72 8.88
CA TYR A 254 -11.17 -15.36 7.65
C TYR A 254 -11.93 -16.54 7.04
N THR A 255 -11.30 -17.71 7.03
CA THR A 255 -11.92 -18.95 6.53
C THR A 255 -13.14 -19.31 7.37
N ILE A 256 -13.03 -19.27 8.70
CA ILE A 256 -14.14 -19.52 9.62
C ILE A 256 -15.27 -18.52 9.37
N GLY A 257 -14.96 -17.22 9.30
CA GLY A 257 -15.95 -16.18 9.01
C GLY A 257 -16.67 -16.38 7.67
N THR A 258 -15.93 -16.79 6.63
CA THR A 258 -16.50 -17.09 5.31
C THR A 258 -17.40 -18.32 5.35
N VAL A 259 -16.99 -19.38 6.04
CA VAL A 259 -17.82 -20.59 6.23
C VAL A 259 -19.09 -20.25 6.99
N LEU A 260 -19.01 -19.47 8.06
CA LEU A 260 -20.19 -19.00 8.81
C LEU A 260 -21.13 -18.18 7.92
N ARG A 261 -20.59 -17.32 7.06
CA ARG A 261 -21.39 -16.58 6.08
C ARG A 261 -22.10 -17.50 5.10
N LEU A 262 -21.40 -18.48 4.52
CA LEU A 262 -21.97 -19.45 3.58
C LEU A 262 -23.07 -20.30 4.23
N LEU A 263 -22.85 -20.74 5.48
CA LEU A 263 -23.85 -21.49 6.25
C LEU A 263 -25.07 -20.64 6.60
N SER A 264 -24.87 -19.35 6.92
CA SER A 264 -25.96 -18.41 7.19
C SER A 264 -26.76 -18.12 5.94
N ASP A 265 -26.09 -17.91 4.79
CA ASP A 265 -26.76 -17.71 3.49
C ASP A 265 -27.57 -18.95 3.08
N TRP A 266 -27.07 -20.14 3.38
CA TRP A 266 -27.77 -21.39 3.09
C TRP A 266 -28.98 -21.64 4.01
N LYS A 267 -28.86 -21.36 5.32
CA LYS A 267 -29.91 -21.67 6.30
C LYS A 267 -30.95 -20.56 6.50
N LEU A 268 -30.50 -19.31 6.54
CA LEU A 268 -31.31 -18.15 6.94
C LEU A 268 -31.61 -17.22 5.76
N GLY A 269 -30.97 -17.45 4.61
CA GLY A 269 -31.15 -16.67 3.40
C GLY A 269 -30.28 -15.40 3.37
N LYS A 270 -29.95 -14.97 2.15
CA LYS A 270 -29.04 -13.83 1.92
C LYS A 270 -29.53 -12.52 2.56
N GLN A 271 -30.84 -12.27 2.54
CA GLN A 271 -31.42 -11.06 3.13
C GLN A 271 -31.14 -10.96 4.64
N TRP A 272 -31.23 -12.07 5.38
CA TRP A 272 -30.91 -12.09 6.80
C TRP A 272 -29.41 -11.87 7.02
N SER A 273 -28.56 -12.55 6.26
CA SER A 273 -27.12 -12.40 6.40
C SER A 273 -26.64 -10.99 6.10
N GLU A 274 -27.22 -10.32 5.11
CA GLU A 274 -26.91 -8.91 4.76
C GLU A 274 -27.52 -7.92 5.76
N GLY A 275 -28.77 -8.12 6.16
CA GLY A 275 -29.49 -7.19 7.05
C GLY A 275 -29.15 -7.32 8.52
N VAL A 276 -28.70 -8.50 8.98
CA VAL A 276 -28.43 -8.79 10.41
C VAL A 276 -27.01 -9.31 10.59
N GLY A 277 -26.60 -10.32 9.83
CA GLY A 277 -25.29 -10.95 10.00
C GLY A 277 -24.10 -9.99 9.83
N VAL A 278 -24.10 -9.20 8.75
CA VAL A 278 -23.05 -8.21 8.46
C VAL A 278 -23.02 -7.10 9.52
N PRO A 279 -24.14 -6.45 9.89
CA PRO A 279 -24.16 -5.46 10.97
C PRO A 279 -23.68 -6.00 12.31
N VAL A 280 -24.03 -7.23 12.69
CA VAL A 280 -23.54 -7.85 13.94
C VAL A 280 -22.03 -8.05 13.90
N ALA A 281 -21.49 -8.60 12.81
CA ALA A 281 -20.05 -8.76 12.65
C ALA A 281 -19.31 -7.40 12.67
N ALA A 282 -19.86 -6.39 11.98
CA ALA A 282 -19.33 -5.03 12.01
C ALA A 282 -19.35 -4.44 13.43
N GLY A 283 -20.43 -4.66 14.18
CA GLY A 283 -20.55 -4.23 15.58
C GLY A 283 -19.50 -4.87 16.49
N LEU A 284 -19.17 -6.15 16.29
CA LEU A 284 -18.10 -6.82 17.04
C LEU A 284 -16.71 -6.24 16.72
N ILE A 285 -16.44 -5.97 15.43
CA ILE A 285 -15.18 -5.36 14.99
C ILE A 285 -15.03 -3.96 15.59
N VAL A 286 -16.08 -3.13 15.51
CA VAL A 286 -16.07 -1.78 16.08
C VAL A 286 -15.97 -1.82 17.61
N GLY A 287 -16.66 -2.76 18.25
CA GLY A 287 -16.63 -2.93 19.70
C GLY A 287 -15.25 -3.28 20.24
N GLU A 288 -14.54 -4.20 19.60
CA GLU A 288 -13.15 -4.55 19.95
C GLU A 288 -12.22 -3.34 19.83
N ALA A 289 -12.31 -2.60 18.72
CA ALA A 289 -11.51 -1.39 18.52
C ALA A 289 -11.78 -0.30 19.59
N LEU A 290 -13.05 -0.07 19.94
CA LEU A 290 -13.43 0.91 20.97
C LEU A 290 -12.92 0.52 22.35
N VAL A 291 -13.03 -0.76 22.71
CA VAL A 291 -12.48 -1.29 23.97
C VAL A 291 -10.96 -1.14 23.99
N GLY A 292 -10.28 -1.40 22.87
CA GLY A 292 -8.83 -1.19 22.73
C GLY A 292 -8.40 0.26 22.96
N VAL A 293 -9.13 1.23 22.39
CA VAL A 293 -8.89 2.67 22.64
C VAL A 293 -9.13 3.01 24.11
N GLY A 294 -10.19 2.46 24.72
CA GLY A 294 -10.48 2.63 26.15
C GLY A 294 -9.32 2.15 27.03
N PHE A 295 -8.77 0.96 26.75
CA PHE A 295 -7.59 0.46 27.45
C PHE A 295 -6.37 1.34 27.25
N ALA A 296 -6.10 1.81 26.03
CA ALA A 296 -4.98 2.70 25.77
C ALA A 296 -5.09 4.01 26.59
N LEU A 297 -6.27 4.62 26.63
CA LEU A 297 -6.52 5.81 27.46
C LEU A 297 -6.34 5.52 28.95
N TYR A 298 -6.86 4.39 29.42
CA TYR A 298 -6.68 3.97 30.81
C TYR A 298 -5.20 3.85 31.18
N TYR A 299 -4.38 3.17 30.35
CA TYR A 299 -2.95 3.03 30.61
C TYR A 299 -2.19 4.36 30.55
N VAL A 300 -2.57 5.26 29.65
CA VAL A 300 -1.97 6.60 29.58
C VAL A 300 -2.29 7.41 30.84
N ILE A 301 -3.55 7.43 31.28
CA ILE A 301 -3.97 8.17 32.49
C ILE A 301 -3.35 7.54 33.74
N ALA A 302 -3.40 6.21 33.86
CA ALA A 302 -2.80 5.49 34.98
C ALA A 302 -1.27 5.70 35.04
N GLY A 303 -0.60 5.72 33.88
CA GLY A 303 0.83 6.02 33.79
C GLY A 303 1.16 7.48 34.16
N ALA A 304 0.30 8.43 33.79
CA ALA A 304 0.44 9.84 34.15
C ALA A 304 0.15 10.11 35.64
N MET A 305 -0.72 9.30 36.27
CA MET A 305 -1.04 9.40 37.70
C MET A 305 -0.07 8.61 38.59
N GLY A 306 0.54 7.54 38.07
CA GLY A 306 1.52 6.69 38.77
C GLY A 306 2.97 7.17 38.65
N SER A 307 3.21 8.32 38.01
CA SER A 307 4.49 9.04 38.00
C SER A 307 4.45 10.18 39.02
N ALA A 308 4.33 9.81 40.29
CA ALA A 308 4.62 10.65 41.46
C ALA A 308 5.48 9.83 42.43
#